data_AF-A0A5N5JE24-F1
#
_entry.id   AF-A0A5N5JE24-F1
#
_cell.length_a   1.000
_cell.length_b   1.000
_cell.length_c   1.000
_cell.angle_alpha   90.00
_cell.angle_beta   90.00
_cell.angle_gamma   90.00
#
_symmetry.space_group_name_H-M   'P 1'
#
loop_
_entity.id
_entity.type
_entity.pdbx_description
1 polymer ?
#
loop_
_entity_poly.entity_id
_entity_poly.type
_entity_poly.pdbx_seq_one_letter_code
_entity_poly.pdbx_strand_id
1 'polypeptide(L)'
;MAVCCDLEVDVNGEETFMVDKKIIASYCGRLSKLFGKSTGSARNLKVIFNDFPGGAESFELMSRFCYNNGRTVINPSNISLLYSAAQFMEMNISVSGTHNLLEETGKSFEEMKYWTWSELLITTKKCQDLLPFPNSTGILEKCVDSLIGRITTSGEPSPCPSTSSPDSSGARLSCDTRSTESLKNSFSRATWWFEDLLFLSTNLVGMVIEPMVSKKFDHVIISRFLFHYQKSKCYTGTSDDKRKVVETVIDMLCILDWSSVSFKSLFGILRVALNCNIRKCSRTKLESMIGSQMDQATLDNLLIPSPHGMNYSYNVNLVLRFLKAFLHGGISLVSPIQLRNVASLMDLYIAEVAPDPCLKPYKFLALAMALPDSARESYDGIYRATDMYLEVHTGLSEEEKMKICCTLNYEKLSAEACLHLYQNKTFPSKSAVQALLSQQAKLKRLLKATDKTKCYTDSSSGVRETGSKGEKKETSKQIVLFARKLDLPTDNNDKIRAHLKGMQWRVTELERVCMKMQAPMTKIMNSRVSRHSSSRSLPRLCS
;
A
#
# COMPACT_ATOMS: atom_id res chain seq x y z
N MET A 1 16.10 -57.73 34.46
CA MET A 1 15.62 -58.72 33.48
C MET A 1 16.51 -58.61 32.25
N ALA A 2 16.80 -59.70 31.55
CA ALA A 2 17.52 -59.61 30.27
C ALA A 2 16.59 -58.96 29.24
N VAL A 3 17.01 -57.84 28.63
CA VAL A 3 16.28 -57.21 27.54
C VAL A 3 16.42 -58.10 26.31
N CYS A 4 15.30 -58.63 25.83
CA CYS A 4 15.30 -59.52 24.67
C CYS A 4 14.79 -58.71 23.47
N CYS A 5 15.70 -58.11 22.69
CA CYS A 5 15.32 -57.39 21.48
C CYS A 5 14.89 -58.39 20.39
N ASP A 6 13.60 -58.75 20.39
CA ASP A 6 12.96 -59.74 19.52
C ASP A 6 12.14 -59.12 18.38
N LEU A 7 12.19 -57.79 18.24
CA LEU A 7 11.51 -57.03 17.20
C LEU A 7 12.48 -56.04 16.51
N GLU A 8 12.59 -56.15 15.20
CA GLU A 8 13.24 -55.19 14.31
C GLU A 8 12.19 -54.15 13.86
N VAL A 9 12.47 -52.85 14.01
CA VAL A 9 11.60 -51.76 13.56
C VAL A 9 12.35 -50.82 12.64
N ASP A 10 11.98 -50.83 11.38
CA ASP A 10 12.47 -49.94 10.34
C ASP A 10 11.59 -48.69 10.28
N VAL A 11 12.21 -47.51 10.42
CA VAL A 11 11.51 -46.22 10.52
C VAL A 11 11.88 -45.36 9.32
N ASN A 12 10.91 -45.19 8.42
CA ASN A 12 10.96 -44.42 7.18
C ASN A 12 12.09 -44.82 6.20
N GLY A 13 12.75 -45.97 6.41
CA GLY A 13 14.01 -46.30 5.74
C GLY A 13 15.20 -45.43 6.17
N GLU A 14 15.06 -44.63 7.24
CA GLU A 14 16.11 -43.80 7.83
C GLU A 14 17.01 -44.64 8.76
N GLU A 15 16.39 -45.28 9.76
CA GLU A 15 17.09 -46.08 10.78
C GLU A 15 16.29 -47.35 11.14
N THR A 16 17.00 -48.37 11.64
CA THR A 16 16.40 -49.63 12.09
C THR A 16 16.74 -49.87 13.56
N PHE A 17 15.71 -50.03 14.39
CA PHE A 17 15.80 -50.20 15.83
C PHE A 17 15.54 -51.65 16.23
N MET A 18 16.37 -52.19 17.13
CA MET A 18 16.14 -53.50 17.76
C MET A 18 15.53 -53.31 19.15
N VAL A 19 14.25 -53.65 19.29
CA VAL A 19 13.45 -53.40 20.50
C VAL A 19 12.83 -54.68 21.05
N ASP A 20 12.43 -54.64 22.32
CA ASP A 20 11.68 -55.68 23.02
C ASP A 20 10.19 -55.50 22.71
N LYS A 21 9.61 -56.50 22.04
CA LYS A 21 8.22 -56.54 21.61
C LYS A 21 7.25 -56.31 22.77
N LYS A 22 7.54 -56.85 23.95
CA LYS A 22 6.61 -56.79 25.11
C LYS A 22 6.61 -55.40 25.71
N ILE A 23 7.79 -54.80 25.88
CA ILE A 23 7.95 -53.45 26.43
C ILE A 23 7.27 -52.42 25.52
N ILE A 24 7.53 -52.46 24.21
CA ILE A 24 6.92 -51.48 23.29
C ILE A 24 5.40 -51.71 23.16
N ALA A 25 4.94 -52.97 23.09
CA ALA A 25 3.51 -53.27 22.96
C ALA A 25 2.69 -52.96 24.22
N SER A 26 3.28 -52.89 25.42
CA SER A 26 2.56 -52.48 26.62
C SER A 26 2.23 -50.99 26.67
N TYR A 27 2.85 -50.16 25.81
CA TYR A 27 2.55 -48.73 25.71
C TYR A 27 1.92 -48.34 24.36
N CYS A 28 2.24 -49.05 23.27
CA CYS A 28 1.82 -48.70 21.91
C CYS A 28 0.58 -49.48 21.46
N GLY A 29 -0.59 -48.83 21.39
CA GLY A 29 -1.85 -49.45 20.99
C GLY A 29 -1.82 -50.09 19.60
N ARG A 30 -1.13 -49.48 18.63
CA ARG A 30 -0.99 -50.06 17.28
C ARG A 30 -0.22 -51.37 17.27
N LEU A 31 0.92 -51.43 17.97
CA LEU A 31 1.74 -52.64 18.03
C LEU A 31 1.09 -53.73 18.88
N SER A 32 0.40 -53.36 19.97
CA SER A 32 -0.45 -54.28 20.74
C SER A 32 -1.51 -54.95 19.86
N LYS A 33 -2.26 -54.17 19.05
CA LYS A 33 -3.25 -54.68 18.08
C LYS A 33 -2.64 -55.52 16.96
N LEU A 34 -1.43 -55.17 16.50
CA LEU A 34 -0.70 -55.90 15.46
C LEU A 34 -0.28 -57.29 15.97
N PHE A 35 0.31 -57.35 17.16
CA PHE A 35 0.84 -58.59 17.73
C PHE A 35 -0.21 -59.47 18.40
N GLY A 36 -1.28 -58.89 18.96
CA GLY A 36 -2.39 -59.65 19.55
C GLY A 36 -3.16 -60.53 18.55
N LYS A 37 -3.00 -60.28 17.24
CA LYS A 37 -3.57 -61.11 16.16
C LYS A 37 -2.61 -62.21 15.66
N SER A 38 -1.37 -62.24 16.15
CA SER A 38 -0.31 -63.13 15.68
C SER A 38 -0.07 -64.29 16.66
N THR A 39 -0.64 -65.45 16.38
CA THR A 39 -0.48 -66.69 17.17
C THR A 39 0.83 -67.45 16.92
N GLY A 40 1.65 -67.03 15.94
CA GLY A 40 2.88 -67.70 15.57
C GLY A 40 4.12 -67.28 16.37
N SER A 41 4.96 -68.25 16.76
CA SER A 41 6.29 -68.02 17.34
C SER A 41 7.33 -67.70 16.24
N ALA A 42 7.11 -66.60 15.52
CA ALA A 42 8.10 -66.07 14.58
C ALA A 42 9.27 -65.46 15.38
N ARG A 43 10.47 -66.05 15.27
CA ARG A 43 11.65 -65.65 16.04
C ARG A 43 12.31 -64.34 15.57
N ASN A 44 11.98 -63.88 14.37
CA ASN A 44 12.47 -62.63 13.79
C ASN A 44 11.25 -61.84 13.28
N LEU A 45 10.73 -60.91 14.08
CA LEU A 45 9.65 -60.02 13.65
C LEU A 45 10.26 -58.72 13.12
N LYS A 46 9.87 -58.31 11.91
CA LYS A 46 10.19 -56.98 11.37
C LYS A 46 8.90 -56.18 11.16
N VAL A 47 8.89 -54.94 11.63
CA VAL A 47 7.86 -53.92 11.35
C VAL A 47 8.52 -52.81 10.55
N ILE A 48 7.82 -52.28 9.56
CA ILE A 48 8.28 -51.16 8.74
C ILE A 48 7.22 -50.06 8.84
N PHE A 49 7.64 -48.88 9.28
CA PHE A 49 6.83 -47.65 9.20
C PHE A 49 7.35 -46.82 8.02
N ASN A 50 6.50 -46.47 7.06
CA ASN A 50 6.90 -45.60 5.94
C ASN A 50 6.66 -44.11 6.22
N ASP A 51 5.77 -43.81 7.18
CA ASP A 51 5.27 -42.46 7.48
C ASP A 51 5.22 -42.21 8.99
N PHE A 52 6.28 -42.58 9.73
CA PHE A 52 6.37 -42.27 11.16
C PHE A 52 6.64 -40.77 11.37
N PRO A 53 5.82 -40.05 12.16
CA PRO A 53 5.93 -38.59 12.26
C PRO A 53 7.16 -38.18 13.07
N GLY A 54 8.04 -37.41 12.43
CA GLY A 54 9.33 -37.00 13.00
C GLY A 54 10.44 -38.06 12.90
N GLY A 55 10.24 -39.10 12.07
CA GLY A 55 11.27 -40.05 11.69
C GLY A 55 11.91 -40.81 12.86
N ALA A 56 13.18 -41.17 12.67
CA ALA A 56 13.98 -41.91 13.63
C ALA A 56 14.09 -41.19 15.00
N GLU A 57 14.33 -39.87 15.03
CA GLU A 57 14.43 -39.06 16.27
C GLU A 57 13.18 -39.23 17.15
N SER A 58 12.01 -39.15 16.53
CA SER A 58 10.71 -39.27 17.20
C SER A 58 10.43 -40.68 17.71
N PHE A 59 10.78 -41.71 16.94
CA PHE A 59 10.68 -43.10 17.37
C PHE A 59 11.62 -43.41 18.53
N GLU A 60 12.87 -42.90 18.48
CA GLU A 60 13.84 -43.09 19.56
C GLU A 60 13.32 -42.48 20.87
N LEU A 61 12.87 -41.23 20.85
CA LEU A 61 12.30 -40.52 22.00
C LEU A 61 11.10 -41.26 22.61
N MET A 62 10.19 -41.76 21.76
CA MET A 62 9.05 -42.57 22.17
C MET A 62 9.49 -43.93 22.77
N SER A 63 10.49 -44.58 22.19
CA SER A 63 11.02 -45.85 22.71
C SER A 63 11.66 -45.65 24.10
N ARG A 64 12.44 -44.58 24.29
CA ARG A 64 13.04 -44.20 25.58
C ARG A 64 11.98 -44.02 26.67
N PHE A 65 10.83 -43.40 26.36
CA PHE A 65 9.69 -43.33 27.29
C PHE A 65 9.19 -44.73 27.71
N CYS A 66 9.02 -45.64 26.75
CA CYS A 66 8.53 -47.01 27.01
C CYS A 66 9.51 -47.80 27.90
N TYR A 67 10.81 -47.70 27.62
CA TYR A 67 11.87 -48.38 28.39
C TYR A 67 12.11 -47.77 29.78
N ASN A 68 11.82 -46.48 29.98
CA ASN A 68 11.95 -45.79 31.26
C ASN A 68 10.65 -45.87 32.10
N ASN A 69 9.90 -46.98 31.99
CA ASN A 69 8.64 -47.24 32.68
C ASN A 69 7.58 -46.13 32.51
N GLY A 70 7.50 -45.52 31.32
CA GLY A 70 6.58 -44.42 31.04
C GLY A 70 6.99 -43.09 31.66
N ARG A 71 8.29 -42.80 31.73
CA ARG A 71 8.82 -41.50 32.20
C ARG A 71 9.70 -40.88 31.14
N THR A 72 9.44 -39.63 30.81
CA THR A 72 10.31 -38.82 29.94
C THR A 72 10.32 -37.37 30.39
N VAL A 73 11.37 -36.63 30.05
CA VAL A 73 11.42 -35.17 30.27
C VAL A 73 10.84 -34.50 29.04
N ILE A 74 9.60 -34.02 29.15
CA ILE A 74 8.94 -33.24 28.11
C ILE A 74 9.52 -31.83 28.13
N ASN A 75 9.95 -31.34 26.98
CA ASN A 75 10.53 -30.01 26.81
C ASN A 75 10.12 -29.40 25.45
N PRO A 76 10.33 -28.08 25.25
CA PRO A 76 9.92 -27.38 24.03
C PRO A 76 10.54 -27.89 22.72
N SER A 77 11.68 -28.58 22.75
CA SER A 77 12.31 -29.15 21.55
C SER A 77 11.84 -30.57 21.20
N ASN A 78 11.28 -31.32 22.16
CA ASN A 78 10.83 -32.70 21.96
C ASN A 78 9.31 -32.91 22.03
N ILE A 79 8.54 -31.98 22.62
CA ILE A 79 7.10 -32.15 22.87
C ILE A 79 6.31 -32.47 21.58
N SER A 80 6.61 -31.79 20.48
CA SER A 80 5.92 -31.95 19.19
C SER A 80 6.19 -33.32 18.56
N LEU A 81 7.41 -33.84 18.73
CA LEU A 81 7.79 -35.19 18.30
C LEU A 81 7.07 -36.24 19.15
N LEU A 82 7.22 -36.15 20.49
CA LEU A 82 6.62 -37.06 21.46
C LEU A 82 5.10 -37.16 21.30
N TYR A 83 4.39 -36.05 21.14
CA TYR A 83 2.94 -36.04 20.92
C TYR A 83 2.56 -36.70 19.59
N SER A 84 3.26 -36.34 18.50
CA SER A 84 2.97 -36.88 17.17
C SER A 84 3.20 -38.40 17.12
N ALA A 85 4.30 -38.88 17.73
CA ALA A 85 4.58 -40.30 17.91
C ALA A 85 3.53 -40.99 18.78
N ALA A 86 3.17 -40.41 19.94
CA ALA A 86 2.18 -40.98 20.85
C ALA A 86 0.80 -41.12 20.19
N GLN A 87 0.38 -40.10 19.44
CA GLN A 87 -0.87 -40.13 18.68
C GLN A 87 -0.81 -41.14 17.54
N PHE A 88 0.29 -41.19 16.78
CA PHE A 88 0.47 -42.17 15.71
C PHE A 88 0.50 -43.61 16.23
N MET A 89 1.09 -43.86 17.39
CA MET A 89 1.21 -45.20 17.96
C MET A 89 0.02 -45.62 18.82
N GLU A 90 -0.99 -44.76 18.93
CA GLU A 90 -2.18 -44.94 19.76
C GLU A 90 -1.82 -45.25 21.22
N MET A 91 -0.84 -44.51 21.75
CA MET A 91 -0.47 -44.55 23.16
C MET A 91 -1.56 -43.83 23.96
N ASN A 92 -2.31 -44.57 24.77
CA ASN A 92 -3.42 -44.07 25.56
C ASN A 92 -3.54 -44.83 26.90
N ILE A 93 -4.32 -44.30 27.85
CA ILE A 93 -4.54 -44.94 29.16
C ILE A 93 -5.10 -46.37 29.02
N SER A 94 -5.95 -46.65 28.05
CA SER A 94 -6.54 -47.99 27.87
C SER A 94 -5.55 -49.05 27.35
N VAL A 95 -4.35 -48.64 26.92
CA VAL A 95 -3.25 -49.55 26.56
C VAL A 95 -2.25 -49.70 27.70
N SER A 96 -1.75 -48.59 28.28
CA SER A 96 -0.68 -48.64 29.30
C SER A 96 -1.18 -48.87 30.73
N GLY A 97 -2.42 -48.46 31.04
CA GLY A 97 -3.03 -48.56 32.37
C GLY A 97 -2.43 -47.65 33.46
N THR A 98 -1.25 -47.05 33.25
CA THR A 98 -0.54 -46.24 34.27
C THR A 98 0.03 -44.92 33.77
N HIS A 99 0.82 -44.91 32.69
CA HIS A 99 1.53 -43.72 32.19
C HIS A 99 1.24 -43.51 30.69
N ASN A 100 0.69 -42.34 30.34
CA ASN A 100 0.22 -42.06 28.98
C ASN A 100 0.92 -40.83 28.38
N LEU A 101 1.84 -41.08 27.45
CA LEU A 101 2.60 -40.04 26.75
C LEU A 101 1.70 -39.02 26.02
N LEU A 102 0.55 -39.44 25.47
CA LEU A 102 -0.35 -38.55 24.74
C LEU A 102 -1.06 -37.55 25.67
N GLU A 103 -1.41 -37.97 26.90
CA GLU A 103 -2.00 -37.09 27.90
C GLU A 103 -0.96 -36.24 28.62
N GLU A 104 0.24 -36.78 28.88
CA GLU A 104 1.34 -36.03 29.48
C GLU A 104 1.78 -34.89 28.55
N THR A 105 2.01 -35.17 27.26
CA THR A 105 2.29 -34.13 26.26
C THR A 105 1.10 -33.19 26.06
N GLY A 106 -0.14 -33.71 26.06
CA GLY A 106 -1.36 -32.90 26.00
C GLY A 106 -1.46 -31.86 27.13
N LYS A 107 -1.18 -32.26 28.38
CA LYS A 107 -1.13 -31.36 29.55
C LYS A 107 -0.02 -30.32 29.42
N SER A 108 1.18 -30.71 28.96
CA SER A 108 2.26 -29.74 28.69
C SER A 108 1.89 -28.73 27.60
N PHE A 109 1.04 -29.08 26.61
CA PHE A 109 0.49 -28.11 25.66
C PHE A 109 -0.51 -27.12 26.30
N GLU A 110 -1.27 -27.52 27.32
CA GLU A 110 -2.18 -26.63 28.06
C GLU A 110 -1.43 -25.63 28.95
N GLU A 111 -0.21 -25.97 29.36
CA GLU A 111 0.70 -25.13 30.14
C GLU A 111 1.46 -24.08 29.30
N MET A 112 1.40 -24.16 27.96
CA MET A 112 2.14 -23.27 27.02
C MET A 112 1.97 -21.78 27.25
N LYS A 113 0.80 -21.35 27.76
CA LYS A 113 0.55 -19.95 28.16
C LYS A 113 1.64 -19.39 29.07
N TYR A 114 2.28 -20.23 29.89
CA TYR A 114 3.33 -19.82 30.83
C TYR A 114 4.75 -19.84 30.25
N TRP A 115 4.99 -20.51 29.12
CA TRP A 115 6.32 -20.71 28.54
C TRP A 115 6.97 -19.41 28.07
N THR A 116 8.30 -19.32 28.15
CA THR A 116 9.04 -18.17 27.64
C THR A 116 8.92 -18.04 26.12
N TRP A 117 9.22 -16.84 25.60
CA TRP A 117 9.17 -16.58 24.16
C TRP A 117 10.06 -17.52 23.35
N SER A 118 11.29 -17.76 23.81
CA SER A 118 12.24 -18.70 23.18
C SER A 118 11.67 -20.11 23.04
N GLU A 119 11.00 -20.60 24.07
CA GLU A 119 10.40 -21.94 24.10
C GLU A 119 9.24 -22.06 23.10
N LEU A 120 8.40 -21.02 22.98
CA LEU A 120 7.35 -20.97 21.96
C LEU A 120 7.92 -20.95 20.53
N LEU A 121 9.01 -20.21 20.28
CA LEU A 121 9.69 -20.19 18.97
C LEU A 121 10.26 -21.56 18.61
N ILE A 122 10.99 -22.20 19.54
CA ILE A 122 11.59 -23.53 19.35
C ILE A 122 10.51 -24.56 19.02
N THR A 123 9.41 -24.56 19.77
CA THR A 123 8.31 -25.50 19.57
C THR A 123 7.59 -25.27 18.26
N THR A 124 7.30 -24.00 17.92
CA THR A 124 6.65 -23.65 16.65
C THR A 124 7.51 -24.04 15.45
N LYS A 125 8.84 -23.87 15.56
CA LYS A 125 9.79 -24.33 14.54
C LYS A 125 9.79 -25.85 14.40
N LYS A 126 9.90 -26.61 15.50
CA LYS A 126 9.82 -28.09 15.47
C LYS A 126 8.45 -28.60 14.99
N CYS A 127 7.34 -27.90 15.26
CA CYS A 127 6.03 -28.19 14.67
C CYS A 127 6.00 -27.94 13.15
N GLN A 128 6.69 -26.90 12.65
CA GLN A 128 6.77 -26.62 11.21
C GLN A 128 7.44 -27.77 10.45
N ASP A 129 8.50 -28.34 11.02
CA ASP A 129 9.25 -29.45 10.42
C ASP A 129 8.42 -30.76 10.35
N LEU A 130 7.25 -30.81 11.00
CA LEU A 130 6.31 -31.95 11.03
C LEU A 130 5.09 -31.79 10.10
N LEU A 131 5.09 -30.79 9.20
CA LEU A 131 4.11 -30.69 8.12
C LEU A 131 4.60 -31.51 6.91
N PRO A 132 3.95 -32.66 6.63
CA PRO A 132 2.56 -32.62 6.15
C PRO A 132 1.57 -33.49 6.94
N PHE A 133 1.90 -33.95 8.15
CA PHE A 133 1.03 -34.86 8.89
C PHE A 133 -0.28 -34.17 9.33
N PRO A 134 -1.47 -34.68 8.97
CA PRO A 134 -2.74 -33.97 9.19
C PRO A 134 -3.05 -33.70 10.67
N ASN A 135 -2.50 -34.52 11.56
CA ASN A 135 -2.73 -34.45 13.00
C ASN A 135 -1.83 -33.42 13.72
N SER A 136 -0.73 -32.95 13.13
CA SER A 136 0.14 -31.93 13.75
C SER A 136 -0.47 -30.51 13.65
N THR A 137 -1.41 -30.31 12.72
CA THR A 137 -2.09 -29.03 12.46
C THR A 137 -2.71 -28.40 13.71
N GLY A 138 -3.50 -29.16 14.49
CA GLY A 138 -4.19 -28.65 15.68
C GLY A 138 -3.26 -28.31 16.86
N ILE A 139 -2.05 -28.89 16.87
CA ILE A 139 -0.99 -28.51 17.83
C ILE A 139 -0.37 -27.18 17.40
N LEU A 140 -0.04 -27.08 16.11
CA LEU A 140 0.56 -25.90 15.52
C LEU A 140 -0.36 -24.68 15.65
N GLU A 141 -1.67 -24.86 15.48
CA GLU A 141 -2.69 -23.84 15.78
C GLU A 141 -2.59 -23.35 17.23
N LYS A 142 -2.53 -24.25 18.23
CA LYS A 142 -2.34 -23.86 19.64
C LYS A 142 -1.01 -23.14 19.92
N CYS A 143 0.07 -23.55 19.26
CA CYS A 143 1.38 -22.90 19.36
C CYS A 143 1.31 -21.46 18.80
N VAL A 144 0.72 -21.32 17.60
CA VAL A 144 0.51 -20.03 16.94
C VAL A 144 -0.43 -19.13 17.74
N ASP A 145 -1.52 -19.67 18.30
CA ASP A 145 -2.44 -18.92 19.16
C ASP A 145 -1.75 -18.38 20.42
N SER A 146 -0.88 -19.19 21.04
CA SER A 146 -0.09 -18.80 22.22
C SER A 146 0.94 -17.73 21.87
N LEU A 147 1.60 -17.87 20.73
CA LEU A 147 2.58 -16.91 20.18
C LEU A 147 1.91 -15.56 19.85
N ILE A 148 0.76 -15.58 19.16
CA ILE A 148 -0.05 -14.38 18.87
C ILE A 148 -0.54 -13.76 20.18
N GLY A 149 -0.99 -14.57 21.14
CA GLY A 149 -1.35 -14.13 22.48
C GLY A 149 -0.25 -13.27 23.12
N ARG A 150 0.99 -13.79 23.16
CA ARG A 150 2.13 -13.05 23.70
C ARG A 150 2.44 -11.75 22.94
N ILE A 151 2.38 -11.76 21.61
CA ILE A 151 2.54 -10.54 20.81
C ILE A 151 1.48 -9.50 21.21
N THR A 152 0.20 -9.90 21.29
CA THR A 152 -0.91 -8.99 21.62
C THR A 152 -0.81 -8.42 23.04
N THR A 153 -0.45 -9.23 24.05
CA THR A 153 -0.31 -8.77 25.45
C THR A 153 0.93 -7.91 25.67
N SER A 154 1.99 -8.08 24.86
CA SER A 154 3.23 -7.28 24.98
C SER A 154 3.08 -5.79 24.62
N GLY A 155 1.91 -5.37 24.11
CA GLY A 155 1.63 -4.00 23.70
C GLY A 155 1.27 -3.02 24.83
N GLU A 156 0.94 -3.51 26.04
CA GLU A 156 0.64 -2.64 27.19
C GLU A 156 1.91 -2.15 27.91
N PRO A 157 1.85 -0.97 28.56
CA PRO A 157 3.03 -0.36 29.20
C PRO A 157 3.43 -1.09 30.48
N SER A 158 4.28 -2.13 30.34
CA SER A 158 5.01 -2.72 31.46
C SER A 158 5.91 -1.66 32.14
N PRO A 159 5.73 -1.37 33.44
CA PRO A 159 6.57 -0.42 34.17
C PRO A 159 7.75 -1.15 34.82
N CYS A 160 8.72 -1.63 34.02
CA CYS A 160 9.92 -2.30 34.53
C CYS A 160 11.22 -1.78 33.90
N PRO A 161 12.33 -1.73 34.66
CA PRO A 161 13.57 -1.07 34.25
C PRO A 161 14.49 -1.95 33.39
N SER A 162 15.15 -1.28 32.45
CA SER A 162 16.54 -1.52 32.00
C SER A 162 17.05 -2.96 31.85
N THR A 163 17.17 -3.41 30.59
CA THR A 163 18.33 -4.21 30.16
C THR A 163 19.25 -3.33 29.33
N SER A 164 20.36 -2.88 29.92
CA SER A 164 21.47 -2.27 29.18
C SER A 164 22.79 -2.78 29.75
N SER A 165 23.39 -3.76 29.05
CA SER A 165 24.82 -4.04 29.18
C SER A 165 25.59 -2.79 28.70
N PRO A 166 26.50 -2.22 29.49
CA PRO A 166 27.16 -0.97 29.15
C PRO A 166 28.51 -1.22 28.48
N ASP A 167 28.55 -1.38 27.15
CA ASP A 167 29.81 -1.29 26.40
C ASP A 167 29.61 -0.88 24.92
N SER A 168 29.46 0.43 24.70
CA SER A 168 30.24 1.12 23.66
C SER A 168 30.21 2.63 23.92
N SER A 169 31.38 3.24 24.03
CA SER A 169 31.56 4.66 24.28
C SER A 169 31.39 5.46 22.97
N GLY A 170 30.39 6.34 22.93
CA GLY A 170 30.04 7.11 21.74
C GLY A 170 29.36 8.43 22.06
N ALA A 171 30.14 9.42 22.52
CA ALA A 171 29.84 10.86 22.59
C ALA A 171 28.38 11.27 22.91
N ARG A 172 28.10 11.54 24.19
CA ARG A 172 26.94 12.36 24.57
C ARG A 172 27.17 13.82 24.14
N LEU A 173 26.41 14.29 23.14
CA LEU A 173 26.16 15.71 22.92
C LEU A 173 24.66 15.97 22.96
N SER A 174 24.17 16.30 24.16
CA SER A 174 22.79 16.70 24.40
C SER A 174 22.60 18.16 24.02
N CYS A 175 21.81 18.42 22.98
CA CYS A 175 21.25 19.73 22.65
C CYS A 175 19.83 19.53 22.11
N ASP A 176 18.86 20.27 22.67
CA ASP A 176 17.44 20.08 22.41
C ASP A 176 17.04 20.27 20.94
N THR A 177 16.49 19.23 20.29
CA THR A 177 15.54 19.40 19.17
C THR A 177 14.58 18.22 19.02
N ARG A 178 13.32 18.43 19.44
CA ARG A 178 12.09 17.86 18.84
C ARG A 178 11.97 16.33 18.70
N SER A 179 11.50 15.68 19.77
CA SER A 179 10.54 14.55 19.79
C SER A 179 10.59 13.47 18.67
N THR A 180 11.76 12.95 18.31
CA THR A 180 11.89 11.78 17.41
C THR A 180 12.22 10.47 18.14
N GLU A 181 12.71 10.54 19.38
CA GLU A 181 13.08 9.36 20.17
C GLU A 181 11.86 8.58 20.69
N SER A 182 10.76 9.24 21.05
CA SER A 182 9.53 8.56 21.50
C SER A 182 8.93 7.68 20.40
N LEU A 183 8.93 8.16 19.16
CA LEU A 183 8.50 7.39 17.98
C LEU A 183 9.47 6.24 17.67
N LYS A 184 10.79 6.45 17.76
CA LYS A 184 11.78 5.36 17.60
C LYS A 184 11.62 4.28 18.68
N ASN A 185 11.41 4.68 19.94
CA ASN A 185 11.27 3.77 21.09
C ASN A 185 9.90 3.09 21.15
N SER A 186 8.85 3.71 20.60
CA SER A 186 7.58 3.02 20.31
C SER A 186 7.73 2.04 19.15
N PHE A 187 8.46 2.42 18.11
CA PHE A 187 8.65 1.58 16.92
C PHE A 187 9.49 0.33 17.21
N SER A 188 10.62 0.44 17.92
CA SER A 188 11.39 -0.74 18.35
C SER A 188 10.57 -1.70 19.22
N ARG A 189 9.74 -1.17 20.12
CA ARG A 189 8.79 -1.95 20.95
C ARG A 189 7.60 -2.52 20.18
N ALA A 190 7.32 -2.07 18.95
CA ALA A 190 6.28 -2.66 18.10
C ALA A 190 6.83 -3.77 17.18
N THR A 191 8.14 -3.81 16.94
CA THR A 191 8.77 -4.70 15.95
C THR A 191 9.78 -5.69 16.51
N TRP A 192 9.88 -5.83 17.84
CA TRP A 192 10.86 -6.69 18.51
C TRP A 192 10.83 -8.15 18.03
N TRP A 193 9.66 -8.66 17.66
CA TRP A 193 9.42 -10.03 17.20
C TRP A 193 9.67 -10.26 15.70
N PHE A 194 10.03 -9.22 14.93
CA PHE A 194 10.08 -9.30 13.46
C PHE A 194 11.17 -10.24 12.95
N GLU A 195 12.35 -10.24 13.57
CA GLU A 195 13.46 -11.14 13.24
C GLU A 195 13.14 -12.57 13.70
N ASP A 196 12.61 -12.70 14.92
CA ASP A 196 12.27 -13.97 15.55
C ASP A 196 11.25 -14.79 14.74
N LEU A 197 10.36 -14.16 13.97
CA LEU A 197 9.40 -14.84 13.10
C LEU A 197 9.89 -15.05 11.65
N LEU A 198 11.14 -14.72 11.31
CA LEU A 198 11.68 -15.00 9.97
C LEU A 198 11.93 -16.49 9.69
N PHE A 199 11.87 -17.38 10.68
CA PHE A 199 11.95 -18.83 10.40
C PHE A 199 10.68 -19.39 9.72
N LEU A 200 9.54 -18.68 9.83
CA LEU A 200 8.27 -19.11 9.27
C LEU A 200 8.41 -19.40 7.77
N SER A 201 7.79 -20.50 7.34
CA SER A 201 7.59 -20.84 5.93
C SER A 201 6.42 -20.03 5.36
N THR A 202 6.32 -19.95 4.03
CA THR A 202 5.23 -19.24 3.34
C THR A 202 3.83 -19.74 3.72
N ASN A 203 3.71 -21.01 4.12
CA ASN A 203 2.44 -21.59 4.54
C ASN A 203 2.07 -21.12 5.96
N LEU A 204 3.04 -21.00 6.86
CA LEU A 204 2.80 -20.58 8.24
C LEU A 204 2.52 -19.09 8.39
N VAL A 205 3.02 -18.24 7.49
CA VAL A 205 2.67 -16.81 7.52
C VAL A 205 1.15 -16.63 7.46
N GLY A 206 0.44 -17.42 6.64
CA GLY A 206 -1.04 -17.40 6.62
C GLY A 206 -1.66 -17.74 7.97
N MET A 207 -1.24 -18.87 8.56
CA MET A 207 -1.70 -19.33 9.87
C MET A 207 -1.43 -18.32 11.00
N VAL A 208 -0.39 -17.48 10.90
CA VAL A 208 -0.10 -16.44 11.90
C VAL A 208 -0.89 -15.16 11.64
N ILE A 209 -1.02 -14.71 10.38
CA ILE A 209 -1.66 -13.43 10.07
C ILE A 209 -3.18 -13.49 10.16
N GLU A 210 -3.82 -14.56 9.71
CA GLU A 210 -5.30 -14.67 9.72
C GLU A 210 -5.89 -14.58 11.16
N PRO A 211 -5.33 -15.23 12.19
CA PRO A 211 -5.79 -15.05 13.57
C PRO A 211 -5.36 -13.70 14.18
N MET A 212 -4.25 -13.08 13.75
CA MET A 212 -3.89 -11.72 14.17
C MET A 212 -4.94 -10.70 13.71
N VAL A 213 -5.37 -10.77 12.44
CA VAL A 213 -6.45 -9.94 11.89
C VAL A 213 -7.77 -10.21 12.61
N SER A 214 -8.10 -11.49 12.82
CA SER A 214 -9.32 -11.90 13.54
C SER A 214 -9.37 -11.39 14.98
N LYS A 215 -8.20 -11.28 15.65
CA LYS A 215 -8.03 -10.71 16.99
C LYS A 215 -7.87 -9.18 16.99
N LYS A 216 -8.11 -8.51 15.86
CA LYS A 216 -8.02 -7.04 15.67
C LYS A 216 -6.65 -6.45 16.01
N PHE A 217 -5.58 -7.18 15.73
CA PHE A 217 -4.22 -6.66 15.87
C PHE A 217 -3.95 -5.57 14.81
N ASP A 218 -3.06 -4.60 15.10
CA ASP A 218 -2.85 -3.42 14.25
C ASP A 218 -2.35 -3.80 12.84
N HIS A 219 -3.20 -3.57 11.84
CA HIS A 219 -2.92 -3.80 10.42
C HIS A 219 -1.69 -3.01 9.91
N VAL A 220 -1.35 -1.87 10.51
CA VAL A 220 -0.13 -1.12 10.19
C VAL A 220 1.11 -1.91 10.63
N ILE A 221 1.10 -2.52 11.83
CA ILE A 221 2.20 -3.37 12.30
C ILE A 221 2.28 -4.65 11.45
N ILE A 222 1.15 -5.30 11.16
CA ILE A 222 1.11 -6.51 10.32
C ILE A 222 1.68 -6.23 8.93
N SER A 223 1.25 -5.16 8.26
CA SER A 223 1.74 -4.84 6.92
C SER A 223 3.25 -4.57 6.93
N ARG A 224 3.77 -3.92 7.98
CA ARG A 224 5.21 -3.70 8.17
C ARG A 224 5.98 -5.00 8.38
N PHE A 225 5.45 -5.94 9.15
CA PHE A 225 6.04 -7.28 9.29
C PHE A 225 6.06 -8.02 7.94
N LEU A 226 4.96 -7.98 7.19
CA LEU A 226 4.87 -8.62 5.87
C LEU A 226 5.89 -8.05 4.87
N PHE A 227 6.09 -6.72 4.85
CA PHE A 227 7.15 -6.10 4.04
C PHE A 227 8.57 -6.40 4.57
N HIS A 228 8.74 -6.60 5.88
CA HIS A 228 10.01 -7.02 6.47
C HIS A 228 10.37 -8.45 6.03
N TYR A 229 9.45 -9.39 6.29
CA TYR A 229 9.53 -10.79 5.88
C TYR A 229 9.82 -10.93 4.37
N GLN A 230 9.10 -10.18 3.53
CA GLN A 230 9.34 -10.13 2.08
C GLN A 230 10.79 -9.76 1.76
N LYS A 231 11.32 -8.67 2.33
CA LYS A 231 12.68 -8.20 2.03
C LYS A 231 13.73 -9.21 2.48
N SER A 232 13.63 -9.70 3.71
CA SER A 232 14.63 -10.60 4.29
C SER A 232 14.66 -11.95 3.57
N LYS A 233 13.49 -12.56 3.27
CA LYS A 233 13.43 -13.82 2.50
C LYS A 233 13.81 -13.65 1.02
N CYS A 234 13.43 -12.53 0.39
CA CYS A 234 13.79 -12.30 -1.02
C CYS A 234 15.26 -11.92 -1.24
N TYR A 235 16.00 -11.55 -0.20
CA TYR A 235 17.44 -11.31 -0.30
C TYR A 235 18.20 -12.62 -0.55
N THR A 236 17.90 -13.68 0.21
CA THR A 236 18.65 -14.96 0.18
C THR A 236 18.02 -16.08 -0.65
N GLY A 237 16.71 -16.05 -0.91
CA GLY A 237 15.99 -17.16 -1.57
C GLY A 237 16.28 -17.35 -3.07
N THR A 238 15.88 -18.50 -3.63
CA THR A 238 15.90 -18.75 -5.08
C THR A 238 14.81 -17.95 -5.82
N SER A 239 14.77 -18.00 -7.15
CA SER A 239 13.72 -17.33 -7.94
C SER A 239 12.31 -17.87 -7.64
N ASP A 240 12.17 -19.18 -7.39
CA ASP A 240 10.88 -19.80 -7.04
C ASP A 240 10.45 -19.44 -5.61
N ASP A 241 11.40 -19.38 -4.66
CA ASP A 241 11.13 -18.93 -3.29
C ASP A 241 10.71 -17.45 -3.26
N LYS A 242 11.40 -16.59 -4.04
CA LYS A 242 11.02 -15.18 -4.21
C LYS A 242 9.60 -15.06 -4.74
N ARG A 243 9.21 -15.88 -5.75
CA ARG A 243 7.84 -15.91 -6.25
C ARG A 243 6.84 -16.29 -5.14
N LYS A 244 7.07 -17.41 -4.45
CA LYS A 244 6.19 -17.90 -3.36
C LYS A 244 6.03 -16.87 -2.24
N VAL A 245 7.14 -16.29 -1.76
CA VAL A 245 7.14 -15.25 -0.71
C VAL A 245 6.34 -14.02 -1.14
N VAL A 246 6.54 -13.53 -2.37
CA VAL A 246 5.79 -12.37 -2.89
C VAL A 246 4.30 -12.69 -3.04
N GLU A 247 3.95 -13.88 -3.54
CA GLU A 247 2.55 -14.33 -3.65
C GLU A 247 1.87 -14.37 -2.26
N THR A 248 2.46 -15.08 -1.29
CA THR A 248 1.97 -15.13 0.09
C THR A 248 1.83 -13.75 0.71
N VAL A 249 2.83 -12.88 0.57
CA VAL A 249 2.78 -11.53 1.16
C VAL A 249 1.69 -10.69 0.52
N ILE A 250 1.47 -10.78 -0.79
CA ILE A 250 0.35 -10.10 -1.46
C ILE A 250 -0.99 -10.65 -0.96
N ASP A 251 -1.12 -11.96 -0.82
CA ASP A 251 -2.36 -12.60 -0.34
C ASP A 251 -2.67 -12.19 1.10
N MET A 252 -1.66 -12.06 1.96
CA MET A 252 -1.79 -11.61 3.36
C MET A 252 -1.99 -10.09 3.51
N LEU A 253 -1.43 -9.27 2.62
CA LEU A 253 -1.75 -7.83 2.59
C LEU A 253 -3.20 -7.60 2.13
N CYS A 254 -3.73 -8.47 1.28
CA CYS A 254 -5.09 -8.35 0.73
C CYS A 254 -6.22 -8.51 1.77
N ILE A 255 -5.96 -9.22 2.88
CA ILE A 255 -6.92 -9.41 3.99
C ILE A 255 -6.86 -8.29 5.05
N LEU A 256 -5.88 -7.38 4.96
CA LEU A 256 -5.80 -6.21 5.82
C LEU A 256 -6.72 -5.10 5.31
N ASP A 257 -6.95 -4.09 6.16
CA ASP A 257 -7.42 -2.79 5.67
C ASP A 257 -6.35 -2.17 4.76
N TRP A 258 -6.69 -1.95 3.50
CA TRP A 258 -5.79 -1.38 2.50
C TRP A 258 -5.33 0.04 2.87
N SER A 259 -6.11 0.80 3.67
CA SER A 259 -5.71 2.12 4.18
C SER A 259 -4.50 2.06 5.12
N SER A 260 -4.32 0.91 5.80
CA SER A 260 -3.19 0.68 6.71
C SER A 260 -1.90 0.25 5.99
N VAL A 261 -1.98 -0.07 4.69
CA VAL A 261 -0.86 -0.57 3.89
C VAL A 261 -0.21 0.57 3.11
N SER A 262 1.02 0.93 3.48
CA SER A 262 1.73 2.05 2.85
C SER A 262 1.88 1.91 1.33
N PHE A 263 1.32 2.87 0.60
CA PHE A 263 1.41 3.01 -0.86
C PHE A 263 2.85 2.87 -1.40
N LYS A 264 3.82 3.52 -0.75
CA LYS A 264 5.26 3.42 -1.12
C LYS A 264 5.78 1.98 -1.04
N SER A 265 5.32 1.20 -0.05
CA SER A 265 5.70 -0.20 0.09
C SER A 265 4.99 -1.11 -0.92
N LEU A 266 3.75 -0.79 -1.32
CA LEU A 266 3.06 -1.46 -2.43
C LEU A 266 3.81 -1.29 -3.77
N PHE A 267 4.34 -0.09 -4.05
CA PHE A 267 5.24 0.10 -5.20
C PHE A 267 6.59 -0.61 -5.04
N GLY A 268 7.08 -0.75 -3.81
CA GLY A 268 8.24 -1.59 -3.49
C GLY A 268 8.01 -3.05 -3.90
N ILE A 269 6.92 -3.67 -3.45
CA ILE A 269 6.61 -5.07 -3.78
C ILE A 269 6.23 -5.24 -5.26
N LEU A 270 5.60 -4.24 -5.90
CA LEU A 270 5.35 -4.24 -7.36
C LEU A 270 6.63 -4.38 -8.17
N ARG A 271 7.70 -3.65 -7.81
CA ARG A 271 9.00 -3.75 -8.50
C ARG A 271 9.61 -5.15 -8.39
N VAL A 272 9.39 -5.86 -7.28
CA VAL A 272 9.79 -7.27 -7.13
C VAL A 272 8.86 -8.19 -7.95
N ALA A 273 7.55 -7.98 -7.84
CA ALA A 273 6.50 -8.76 -8.51
C ALA A 273 6.49 -8.65 -10.05
N LEU A 274 7.04 -7.57 -10.63
CA LEU A 274 7.24 -7.44 -12.08
C LEU A 274 8.41 -8.29 -12.59
N ASN A 275 9.41 -8.53 -11.74
CA ASN A 275 10.58 -9.37 -12.04
C ASN A 275 10.39 -10.84 -11.63
N CYS A 276 9.38 -11.14 -10.81
CA CYS A 276 8.98 -12.50 -10.46
C CYS A 276 7.81 -12.94 -11.36
N ASN A 277 7.81 -14.19 -11.84
CA ASN A 277 6.70 -14.72 -12.64
C ASN A 277 5.48 -15.10 -11.77
N ILE A 278 4.92 -14.14 -11.02
CA ILE A 278 3.84 -14.39 -10.06
C ILE A 278 2.51 -14.75 -10.74
N ARG A 279 1.71 -15.55 -10.04
CA ARG A 279 0.33 -15.92 -10.37
C ARG A 279 -0.51 -14.70 -10.72
N LYS A 280 -1.39 -14.87 -11.71
CA LYS A 280 -2.30 -13.80 -12.19
C LYS A 280 -3.22 -13.27 -11.10
N CYS A 281 -3.74 -14.15 -10.22
CA CYS A 281 -4.59 -13.75 -9.09
C CYS A 281 -3.87 -12.80 -8.12
N SER A 282 -2.68 -13.16 -7.63
CA SER A 282 -1.89 -12.31 -6.75
C SER A 282 -1.50 -11.00 -7.44
N ARG A 283 -1.12 -11.03 -8.74
CA ARG A 283 -0.88 -9.80 -9.51
C ARG A 283 -2.09 -8.87 -9.51
N THR A 284 -3.31 -9.40 -9.77
CA THR A 284 -4.53 -8.59 -9.74
C THR A 284 -4.86 -8.06 -8.35
N LYS A 285 -4.65 -8.83 -7.27
CA LYS A 285 -4.79 -8.31 -5.89
C LYS A 285 -3.87 -7.12 -5.61
N LEU A 286 -2.59 -7.22 -5.99
CA LEU A 286 -1.63 -6.13 -5.84
C LEU A 286 -2.00 -4.90 -6.68
N GLU A 287 -2.41 -5.11 -7.94
CA GLU A 287 -2.88 -4.02 -8.82
C GLU A 287 -4.14 -3.33 -8.25
N SER A 288 -5.04 -4.08 -7.60
CA SER A 288 -6.21 -3.52 -6.92
C SER A 288 -5.84 -2.66 -5.70
N MET A 289 -4.99 -3.17 -4.80
CA MET A 289 -4.53 -2.43 -3.61
C MET A 289 -3.77 -1.14 -3.96
N ILE A 290 -3.03 -1.16 -5.08
CA ILE A 290 -2.34 0.03 -5.60
C ILE A 290 -3.36 1.02 -6.18
N GLY A 291 -4.27 0.54 -7.04
CA GLY A 291 -5.25 1.41 -7.70
C GLY A 291 -6.22 2.08 -6.73
N SER A 292 -6.63 1.42 -5.65
CA SER A 292 -7.49 2.01 -4.61
C SER A 292 -6.85 3.20 -3.87
N GLN A 293 -5.53 3.39 -3.97
CA GLN A 293 -4.76 4.45 -3.31
C GLN A 293 -4.09 5.41 -4.33
N MET A 294 -4.60 5.48 -5.56
CA MET A 294 -4.00 6.30 -6.63
C MET A 294 -3.92 7.80 -6.28
N ASP A 295 -4.75 8.29 -5.36
CA ASP A 295 -4.72 9.67 -4.86
C ASP A 295 -3.42 10.02 -4.11
N GLN A 296 -2.65 9.01 -3.69
CA GLN A 296 -1.31 9.16 -3.09
C GLN A 296 -0.16 9.05 -4.10
N ALA A 297 -0.45 8.80 -5.38
CA ALA A 297 0.56 8.53 -6.40
C ALA A 297 1.27 9.79 -6.91
N THR A 298 2.57 9.68 -7.18
CA THR A 298 3.34 10.66 -7.97
C THR A 298 3.54 10.19 -9.40
N LEU A 299 3.91 11.10 -10.31
CA LEU A 299 4.22 10.76 -11.70
C LEU A 299 5.30 9.65 -11.78
N ASP A 300 6.38 9.78 -11.01
CA ASP A 300 7.46 8.78 -10.90
C ASP A 300 6.99 7.37 -10.51
N ASN A 301 5.82 7.24 -9.86
CA ASN A 301 5.25 5.94 -9.54
C ASN A 301 4.60 5.30 -10.79
N LEU A 302 4.01 6.11 -11.68
CA LEU A 302 3.37 5.65 -12.91
C LEU A 302 4.35 5.41 -14.06
N LEU A 303 5.56 5.99 -14.03
CA LEU A 303 6.64 5.81 -15.01
C LEU A 303 7.33 4.44 -14.88
N ILE A 304 6.53 3.38 -14.98
CA ILE A 304 6.98 1.98 -14.94
C ILE A 304 7.41 1.57 -16.36
N PRO A 305 8.64 1.08 -16.56
CA PRO A 305 9.12 0.60 -17.85
C PRO A 305 8.21 -0.47 -18.46
N SER A 306 8.18 -0.52 -19.80
CA SER A 306 7.46 -1.57 -20.51
C SER A 306 8.06 -2.97 -20.27
N PRO A 307 7.27 -4.04 -20.41
CA PRO A 307 7.80 -5.40 -20.41
C PRO A 307 8.81 -5.62 -21.53
N HIS A 308 9.76 -6.54 -21.32
CA HIS A 308 10.81 -6.84 -22.30
C HIS A 308 10.19 -7.27 -23.64
N GLY A 309 10.72 -6.74 -24.76
CA GLY A 309 10.22 -7.00 -26.11
C GLY A 309 9.06 -6.10 -26.56
N MET A 310 8.68 -5.08 -25.79
CA MET A 310 7.73 -4.05 -26.22
C MET A 310 8.47 -2.77 -26.66
N ASN A 311 8.03 -2.16 -27.76
CA ASN A 311 8.74 -1.01 -28.37
C ASN A 311 8.40 0.36 -27.75
N TYR A 312 7.37 0.44 -26.90
CA TYR A 312 6.99 1.66 -26.19
C TYR A 312 7.72 1.76 -24.84
N SER A 313 7.95 2.97 -24.33
CA SER A 313 8.77 3.21 -23.13
C SER A 313 8.10 2.76 -21.83
N TYR A 314 6.79 3.02 -21.68
CA TYR A 314 6.09 2.87 -20.39
C TYR A 314 4.90 1.91 -20.43
N ASN A 315 4.65 1.22 -19.31
CA ASN A 315 3.58 0.23 -19.18
C ASN A 315 2.18 0.85 -18.99
N VAL A 316 1.68 1.55 -20.03
CA VAL A 316 0.35 2.16 -20.09
C VAL A 316 -0.77 1.19 -19.68
N ASN A 317 -0.65 -0.09 -20.05
CA ASN A 317 -1.65 -1.11 -19.71
C ASN A 317 -1.76 -1.35 -18.19
N LEU A 318 -0.67 -1.17 -17.43
CA LEU A 318 -0.65 -1.31 -15.97
C LEU A 318 -1.31 -0.11 -15.29
N VAL A 319 -1.01 1.11 -15.75
CA VAL A 319 -1.66 2.35 -15.26
C VAL A 319 -3.17 2.33 -15.52
N LEU A 320 -3.61 1.85 -16.69
CA LEU A 320 -5.03 1.64 -16.99
C LEU A 320 -5.69 0.60 -16.05
N ARG A 321 -4.96 -0.42 -15.57
CA ARG A 321 -5.49 -1.38 -14.57
C ARG A 321 -5.59 -0.76 -13.18
N PHE A 322 -4.60 0.04 -12.77
CA PHE A 322 -4.68 0.83 -11.53
C PHE A 322 -5.89 1.78 -11.56
N LEU A 323 -6.13 2.49 -12.68
CA LEU A 323 -7.30 3.37 -12.83
C LEU A 323 -8.62 2.61 -12.77
N LYS A 324 -8.70 1.44 -13.41
CA LYS A 324 -9.87 0.57 -13.33
C LYS A 324 -10.14 0.12 -11.88
N ALA A 325 -9.09 -0.13 -11.10
CA ALA A 325 -9.21 -0.48 -9.68
C ALA A 325 -9.61 0.71 -8.80
N PHE A 326 -9.05 1.90 -9.04
CA PHE A 326 -9.47 3.15 -8.39
C PHE A 326 -10.98 3.41 -8.55
N LEU A 327 -11.51 3.13 -9.74
CA LEU A 327 -12.92 3.33 -10.09
C LEU A 327 -13.81 2.10 -9.79
N HIS A 328 -13.29 1.04 -9.16
CA HIS A 328 -13.99 -0.24 -9.05
C HIS A 328 -15.31 -0.17 -8.25
N GLY A 329 -15.36 0.69 -7.21
CA GLY A 329 -16.58 0.98 -6.44
C GLY A 329 -17.56 1.94 -7.12
N GLY A 330 -17.24 2.45 -8.31
CA GLY A 330 -17.98 3.51 -8.99
C GLY A 330 -17.53 4.91 -8.59
N ILE A 331 -17.64 5.85 -9.54
CA ILE A 331 -17.18 7.24 -9.41
C ILE A 331 -17.82 7.96 -8.20
N SER A 332 -19.03 7.58 -7.81
CA SER A 332 -19.78 8.18 -6.69
C SER A 332 -19.23 7.84 -5.30
N LEU A 333 -18.40 6.80 -5.15
CA LEU A 333 -17.77 6.46 -3.87
C LEU A 333 -16.42 7.17 -3.67
N VAL A 334 -15.86 7.76 -4.73
CA VAL A 334 -14.59 8.50 -4.69
C VAL A 334 -14.87 9.95 -4.32
N SER A 335 -14.11 10.53 -3.40
CA SER A 335 -14.29 11.96 -3.08
C SER A 335 -13.92 12.84 -4.28
N PRO A 336 -14.64 13.95 -4.53
CA PRO A 336 -14.33 14.85 -5.66
C PRO A 336 -12.89 15.37 -5.65
N ILE A 337 -12.29 15.53 -4.46
CA ILE A 337 -10.90 15.97 -4.30
C ILE A 337 -9.93 14.89 -4.78
N GLN A 338 -10.10 13.64 -4.35
CA GLN A 338 -9.26 12.51 -4.81
C GLN A 338 -9.40 12.30 -6.32
N LEU A 339 -10.63 12.35 -6.84
CA LEU A 339 -10.91 12.20 -8.26
C LEU A 339 -10.21 13.28 -9.10
N ARG A 340 -10.22 14.54 -8.64
CA ARG A 340 -9.50 15.66 -9.29
C ARG A 340 -7.98 15.52 -9.19
N ASN A 341 -7.46 15.07 -8.05
CA ASN A 341 -6.03 14.83 -7.87
C ASN A 341 -5.52 13.74 -8.83
N VAL A 342 -6.24 12.62 -8.92
CA VAL A 342 -5.94 11.53 -9.86
C VAL A 342 -6.10 11.98 -11.31
N ALA A 343 -7.09 12.80 -11.65
CA ALA A 343 -7.20 13.38 -12.99
C ALA A 343 -6.01 14.27 -13.35
N SER A 344 -5.58 15.15 -12.45
CA SER A 344 -4.41 16.00 -12.67
C SER A 344 -3.12 15.18 -12.86
N LEU A 345 -2.94 14.12 -12.05
CA LEU A 345 -1.84 13.17 -12.20
C LEU A 345 -1.90 12.42 -13.55
N MET A 346 -3.09 11.99 -13.98
CA MET A 346 -3.26 11.32 -15.26
C MET A 346 -3.01 12.24 -16.45
N ASP A 347 -3.42 13.50 -16.38
CA ASP A 347 -3.14 14.48 -17.42
C ASP A 347 -1.62 14.72 -17.58
N LEU A 348 -0.85 14.71 -16.48
CA LEU A 348 0.62 14.72 -16.51
C LEU A 348 1.20 13.43 -17.12
N TYR A 349 0.69 12.26 -16.72
CA TYR A 349 1.14 10.98 -17.27
C TYR A 349 0.85 10.86 -18.77
N ILE A 350 -0.31 11.34 -19.23
CA ILE A 350 -0.69 11.33 -20.65
C ILE A 350 0.24 12.25 -21.46
N ALA A 351 0.64 13.40 -20.92
CA ALA A 351 1.64 14.27 -21.55
C ALA A 351 3.03 13.60 -21.65
N GLU A 352 3.44 12.85 -20.62
CA GLU A 352 4.74 12.14 -20.63
C GLU A 352 4.78 10.97 -21.63
N VAL A 353 3.67 10.25 -21.85
CA VAL A 353 3.61 9.15 -22.83
C VAL A 353 3.23 9.60 -24.24
N ALA A 354 2.65 10.78 -24.41
CA ALA A 354 2.25 11.33 -25.72
C ALA A 354 3.37 11.35 -26.78
N PRO A 355 4.63 11.75 -26.48
CA PRO A 355 5.69 11.81 -27.48
C PRO A 355 6.34 10.45 -27.82
N ASP A 356 5.86 9.33 -27.26
CA ASP A 356 6.34 7.98 -27.61
C ASP A 356 5.79 7.53 -28.98
N PRO A 357 6.63 7.39 -30.04
CA PRO A 357 6.16 7.04 -31.39
C PRO A 357 5.56 5.62 -31.50
N CYS A 358 5.73 4.78 -30.47
CA CYS A 358 5.17 3.44 -30.39
C CYS A 358 3.84 3.39 -29.61
N LEU A 359 3.34 4.53 -29.10
CA LEU A 359 2.06 4.61 -28.41
C LEU A 359 0.89 4.55 -29.42
N LYS A 360 0.25 3.39 -29.53
CA LYS A 360 -0.87 3.19 -30.46
C LYS A 360 -2.10 4.06 -30.13
N PRO A 361 -2.86 4.58 -31.12
CA PRO A 361 -3.98 5.51 -30.92
C PRO A 361 -5.03 5.05 -29.92
N TYR A 362 -5.41 3.77 -29.95
CA TYR A 362 -6.40 3.22 -29.03
C TYR A 362 -5.94 3.25 -27.56
N LYS A 363 -4.63 3.25 -27.29
CA LYS A 363 -4.08 3.39 -25.93
C LYS A 363 -4.13 4.83 -25.45
N PHE A 364 -3.77 5.78 -26.32
CA PHE A 364 -3.90 7.21 -26.03
C PHE A 364 -5.37 7.55 -25.73
N LEU A 365 -6.29 7.09 -26.59
CA LEU A 365 -7.74 7.24 -26.42
C LEU A 365 -8.22 6.63 -25.09
N ALA A 366 -7.78 5.41 -24.77
CA ALA A 366 -8.14 4.73 -23.52
C ALA A 366 -7.68 5.49 -22.28
N LEU A 367 -6.51 6.15 -22.30
CA LEU A 367 -6.04 6.99 -21.21
C LEU A 367 -6.86 8.29 -21.09
N ALA A 368 -7.05 9.01 -22.20
CA ALA A 368 -7.79 10.28 -22.20
C ALA A 368 -9.23 10.10 -21.68
N MET A 369 -9.89 9.01 -22.11
CA MET A 369 -11.26 8.66 -21.74
C MET A 369 -11.40 7.88 -20.42
N ALA A 370 -10.31 7.54 -19.73
CA ALA A 370 -10.37 6.70 -18.52
C ALA A 370 -11.09 7.36 -17.32
N LEU A 371 -11.16 8.69 -17.30
CA LEU A 371 -11.75 9.49 -16.23
C LEU A 371 -12.86 10.39 -16.78
N PRO A 372 -13.98 10.55 -16.05
CA PRO A 372 -15.13 11.32 -16.51
C PRO A 372 -14.83 12.82 -16.58
N ASP A 373 -15.59 13.54 -17.42
CA ASP A 373 -15.51 15.00 -17.52
C ASP A 373 -15.66 15.75 -16.19
N SER A 374 -16.40 15.20 -15.22
CA SER A 374 -16.56 15.77 -13.88
C SER A 374 -15.27 15.77 -13.06
N ALA A 375 -14.29 14.91 -13.38
CA ALA A 375 -13.00 14.84 -12.70
C ALA A 375 -12.07 16.02 -13.02
N ARG A 376 -12.31 16.72 -14.14
CA ARG A 376 -11.43 17.76 -14.68
C ARG A 376 -12.07 19.14 -14.62
N GLU A 377 -11.34 20.11 -14.08
CA GLU A 377 -11.74 21.53 -14.09
C GLU A 377 -11.35 22.22 -15.40
N SER A 378 -10.20 21.84 -15.97
CA SER A 378 -9.68 22.30 -17.26
C SER A 378 -9.29 21.09 -18.12
N TYR A 379 -9.35 21.24 -19.45
CA TYR A 379 -8.86 20.25 -20.41
C TYR A 379 -7.49 20.62 -21.02
N ASP A 380 -6.85 21.69 -20.55
CA ASP A 380 -5.59 22.20 -21.11
C ASP A 380 -4.44 21.19 -21.01
N GLY A 381 -4.46 20.31 -19.99
CA GLY A 381 -3.50 19.21 -19.83
C GLY A 381 -3.64 18.16 -20.95
N ILE A 382 -4.84 17.60 -21.10
CA ILE A 382 -5.17 16.66 -22.19
C ILE A 382 -4.96 17.30 -23.58
N TYR A 383 -5.27 18.60 -23.73
CA TYR A 383 -5.02 19.33 -24.97
C TYR A 383 -3.54 19.36 -25.33
N ARG A 384 -2.65 19.78 -24.42
CA ARG A 384 -1.18 19.77 -24.67
C ARG A 384 -0.68 18.38 -25.02
N ALA A 385 -1.15 17.35 -24.32
CA ALA A 385 -0.76 15.97 -24.61
C ALA A 385 -1.30 15.47 -25.97
N THR A 386 -2.50 15.91 -26.36
CA THR A 386 -3.06 15.61 -27.69
C THR A 386 -2.27 16.31 -28.80
N ASP A 387 -1.85 17.55 -28.57
CA ASP A 387 -1.01 18.31 -29.50
C ASP A 387 0.31 17.58 -29.76
N MET A 388 1.07 17.29 -28.70
CA MET A 388 2.31 16.50 -28.76
C MET A 388 2.12 15.13 -29.43
N TYR A 389 1.01 14.45 -29.13
CA TYR A 389 0.71 13.15 -29.73
C TYR A 389 0.50 13.27 -31.24
N LEU A 390 -0.25 14.26 -31.72
CA LEU A 390 -0.50 14.50 -33.14
C LEU A 390 0.74 15.00 -33.89
N GLU A 391 1.61 15.78 -33.25
CA GLU A 391 2.91 16.21 -33.81
C GLU A 391 3.84 15.01 -34.05
N VAL A 392 3.91 14.05 -33.13
CA VAL A 392 4.74 12.85 -33.28
C VAL A 392 4.11 11.82 -34.23
N HIS A 393 2.80 11.64 -34.18
CA HIS A 393 2.07 10.62 -34.95
C HIS A 393 1.51 11.17 -36.26
N THR A 394 2.38 11.71 -37.11
CA THR A 394 2.01 12.32 -38.41
C THR A 394 1.31 11.36 -39.39
N GLY A 395 1.52 10.04 -39.26
CA GLY A 395 0.95 9.00 -40.12
C GLY A 395 -0.50 8.59 -39.80
N LEU A 396 -1.20 9.28 -38.89
CA LEU A 396 -2.59 8.97 -38.54
C LEU A 396 -3.59 9.35 -39.64
N SER A 397 -4.63 8.53 -39.80
CA SER A 397 -5.79 8.88 -40.63
C SER A 397 -6.57 10.06 -40.04
N GLU A 398 -7.29 10.80 -40.88
CA GLU A 398 -8.13 11.91 -40.42
C GLU A 398 -9.25 11.43 -39.48
N GLU A 399 -9.74 10.19 -39.67
CA GLU A 399 -10.68 9.54 -38.76
C GLU A 399 -10.08 9.26 -37.37
N GLU A 400 -8.80 8.89 -37.29
CA GLU A 400 -8.09 8.70 -36.02
C GLU A 400 -7.81 10.03 -35.33
N LYS A 401 -7.31 11.03 -36.07
CA LYS A 401 -7.13 12.40 -35.54
C LYS A 401 -8.45 12.93 -34.98
N MET A 402 -9.54 12.81 -35.74
CA MET A 402 -10.87 13.24 -35.29
C MET A 402 -11.34 12.48 -34.05
N LYS A 403 -11.13 11.17 -33.96
CA LYS A 403 -11.46 10.38 -32.74
C LYS A 403 -10.69 10.86 -31.52
N ILE A 404 -9.40 11.17 -31.68
CA ILE A 404 -8.55 11.70 -30.60
C ILE A 404 -9.03 13.10 -30.20
N CYS A 405 -9.19 14.02 -31.15
CA CYS A 405 -9.66 15.38 -30.84
C CYS A 405 -11.09 15.43 -30.28
N CYS A 406 -11.91 14.40 -30.50
CA CYS A 406 -13.23 14.25 -29.88
C CYS A 406 -13.17 13.99 -28.36
N THR A 407 -12.03 13.63 -27.76
CA THR A 407 -11.93 13.48 -26.29
C THR A 407 -11.78 14.80 -25.55
N LEU A 408 -11.63 15.93 -26.26
CA LEU A 408 -11.47 17.24 -25.66
C LEU A 408 -12.82 17.88 -25.33
N ASN A 409 -13.01 18.29 -24.08
CA ASN A 409 -14.13 19.15 -23.71
C ASN A 409 -13.79 20.62 -24.00
N TYR A 410 -14.20 21.10 -25.18
CA TYR A 410 -13.93 22.46 -25.66
C TYR A 410 -14.54 23.57 -24.79
N GLU A 411 -15.53 23.32 -23.91
CA GLU A 411 -16.03 24.33 -22.97
C GLU A 411 -15.06 24.57 -21.80
N LYS A 412 -14.26 23.54 -21.45
CA LYS A 412 -13.30 23.54 -20.33
C LYS A 412 -11.87 23.92 -20.75
N LEU A 413 -11.66 24.33 -21.98
CA LEU A 413 -10.37 24.90 -22.43
C LEU A 413 -10.24 26.38 -22.00
N SER A 414 -9.00 26.80 -21.76
CA SER A 414 -8.62 28.22 -21.63
C SER A 414 -8.75 28.97 -22.97
N ALA A 415 -8.74 30.29 -22.92
CA ALA A 415 -8.79 31.12 -24.13
C ALA A 415 -7.51 30.94 -24.97
N GLU A 416 -6.39 30.79 -24.26
CA GLU A 416 -5.05 30.53 -24.75
C GLU A 416 -4.98 29.18 -25.46
N ALA A 417 -5.49 28.11 -24.85
CA ALA A 417 -5.57 26.78 -25.47
C ALA A 417 -6.46 26.76 -26.73
N CYS A 418 -7.64 27.41 -26.68
CA CYS A 418 -8.49 27.53 -27.87
C CYS A 418 -7.83 28.34 -29.00
N LEU A 419 -7.06 29.38 -28.68
CA LEU A 419 -6.32 30.17 -29.67
C LEU A 419 -5.20 29.35 -30.32
N HIS A 420 -4.43 28.58 -29.53
CA HIS A 420 -3.41 27.68 -30.05
C HIS A 420 -4.04 26.62 -30.97
N LEU A 421 -5.13 25.98 -30.53
CA LEU A 421 -5.86 24.96 -31.31
C LEU A 421 -6.37 25.52 -32.64
N TYR A 422 -6.90 26.74 -32.65
CA TYR A 422 -7.34 27.41 -33.89
C TYR A 422 -6.21 27.70 -34.88
N GLN A 423 -5.00 28.00 -34.39
CA GLN A 423 -3.82 28.27 -35.22
C GLN A 423 -3.11 26.99 -35.69
N ASN A 424 -3.33 25.88 -34.99
CA ASN A 424 -2.62 24.63 -35.22
C ASN A 424 -3.17 23.85 -36.42
N LYS A 425 -2.28 23.52 -37.37
CA LYS A 425 -2.60 22.80 -38.61
C LYS A 425 -2.61 21.28 -38.47
N THR A 426 -2.11 20.73 -37.36
CA THR A 426 -2.15 19.27 -37.11
C THR A 426 -3.55 18.77 -36.73
N PHE A 427 -4.38 19.68 -36.19
CA PHE A 427 -5.74 19.39 -35.76
C PHE A 427 -6.74 19.43 -36.92
N PRO A 428 -7.75 18.53 -36.95
CA PRO A 428 -8.84 18.60 -37.91
C PRO A 428 -9.58 19.95 -37.84
N SER A 429 -9.92 20.52 -39.00
CA SER A 429 -10.61 21.81 -39.11
C SER A 429 -11.91 21.88 -38.30
N LYS A 430 -12.62 20.75 -38.17
CA LYS A 430 -13.83 20.62 -37.33
C LYS A 430 -13.57 20.91 -35.84
N SER A 431 -12.41 20.52 -35.31
CA SER A 431 -12.01 20.80 -33.93
C SER A 431 -11.69 22.27 -33.70
N ALA A 432 -11.02 22.92 -34.66
CA ALA A 432 -10.77 24.37 -34.62
C ALA A 432 -12.11 25.17 -34.60
N VAL A 433 -13.09 24.75 -35.39
CA VAL A 433 -14.44 25.34 -35.37
C VAL A 433 -15.14 25.11 -34.03
N GLN A 434 -15.06 23.91 -33.44
CA GLN A 434 -15.64 23.62 -32.12
C GLN A 434 -15.02 24.46 -31.00
N ALA A 435 -13.70 24.64 -31.00
CA ALA A 435 -12.98 25.49 -30.05
C ALA A 435 -13.38 26.97 -30.16
N LEU A 436 -13.64 27.47 -31.37
CA LEU A 436 -14.10 28.84 -31.60
C LEU A 436 -15.57 29.04 -31.17
N LEU A 437 -16.44 28.06 -31.42
CA LEU A 437 -17.83 28.08 -30.99
C LEU A 437 -17.97 28.06 -29.46
N SER A 438 -17.14 27.27 -28.74
CA SER A 438 -17.17 27.23 -27.28
C SER A 438 -16.73 28.57 -26.66
N GLN A 439 -15.69 29.21 -27.19
CA GLN A 439 -15.27 30.54 -26.76
C GLN A 439 -16.34 31.60 -27.05
N GLN A 440 -16.98 31.56 -28.22
CA GLN A 440 -18.08 32.47 -28.54
C GLN A 440 -19.27 32.28 -27.57
N ALA A 441 -19.59 31.04 -27.18
CA ALA A 441 -20.62 30.75 -26.19
C ALA A 441 -20.24 31.27 -24.78
N LYS A 442 -18.97 31.10 -24.36
CA LYS A 442 -18.43 31.58 -23.09
C LYS A 442 -18.52 33.12 -23.00
N LEU A 443 -18.11 33.84 -24.04
CA LEU A 443 -18.26 35.29 -24.16
C LEU A 443 -19.73 35.74 -24.12
N LYS A 444 -20.63 35.07 -24.86
CA LYS A 444 -22.07 35.34 -24.83
C LYS A 444 -22.69 35.13 -23.44
N ARG A 445 -22.25 34.11 -22.67
CA ARG A 445 -22.67 33.89 -21.28
C ARG A 445 -22.20 35.03 -20.36
N LEU A 446 -20.94 35.48 -20.49
CA LEU A 446 -20.38 36.59 -19.68
C LEU A 446 -21.03 37.95 -19.96
N LEU A 447 -21.32 38.26 -21.23
CA LEU A 447 -22.04 39.49 -21.61
C LEU A 447 -23.44 39.50 -20.98
N LYS A 448 -24.22 38.42 -21.15
CA LYS A 448 -25.55 38.28 -20.54
C LYS A 448 -25.56 38.34 -19.01
N ALA A 449 -24.48 37.90 -18.35
CA ALA A 449 -24.34 38.04 -16.90
C ALA A 449 -24.12 39.50 -16.51
N THR A 450 -23.27 40.22 -17.27
CA THR A 450 -22.95 41.63 -17.04
C THR A 450 -24.17 42.54 -17.24
N ASP A 451 -25.01 42.24 -18.23
CA ASP A 451 -26.25 42.99 -18.48
C ASP A 451 -27.28 42.82 -17.34
N LYS A 452 -27.30 41.65 -16.68
CA LYS A 452 -28.17 41.42 -15.50
C LYS A 452 -27.68 42.16 -14.25
N THR A 453 -26.38 42.36 -14.08
CA THR A 453 -25.81 43.09 -12.92
C THR A 453 -26.17 44.58 -12.94
N LYS A 454 -26.44 45.17 -14.11
CA LYS A 454 -26.75 46.61 -14.25
C LYS A 454 -28.11 47.03 -13.68
N CYS A 455 -29.05 46.10 -13.47
CA CYS A 455 -30.42 46.44 -13.03
C CYS A 455 -30.57 46.78 -11.53
N TYR A 456 -29.50 46.78 -10.74
CA TYR A 456 -29.55 46.93 -9.27
C TYR A 456 -28.89 48.20 -8.71
N THR A 457 -28.40 49.12 -9.54
CA THR A 457 -27.59 50.28 -9.07
C THR A 457 -28.07 51.66 -9.48
N ASP A 458 -29.28 51.81 -10.03
CA ASP A 458 -29.84 53.11 -10.41
C ASP A 458 -30.84 53.62 -9.36
N SER A 459 -30.29 54.16 -8.26
CA SER A 459 -31.03 55.00 -7.31
C SER A 459 -30.09 56.00 -6.63
N SER A 460 -30.52 57.26 -6.62
CA SER A 460 -29.93 58.43 -5.92
C SER A 460 -28.83 59.25 -6.61
N SER A 461 -29.25 60.46 -7.01
CA SER A 461 -28.58 61.77 -6.94
C SER A 461 -27.19 62.00 -7.54
N GLY A 462 -27.10 63.02 -8.40
CA GLY A 462 -25.84 63.55 -8.93
C GLY A 462 -25.36 64.82 -8.23
N VAL A 463 -24.09 65.18 -8.48
CA VAL A 463 -23.48 66.50 -8.18
C VAL A 463 -22.62 66.92 -9.38
N ARG A 464 -22.48 68.24 -9.57
CA ARG A 464 -21.84 68.90 -10.72
C ARG A 464 -20.31 68.81 -10.74
N GLU A 465 -19.78 69.13 -11.91
CA GLU A 465 -18.38 69.20 -12.30
C GLU A 465 -17.51 70.14 -11.45
N THR A 466 -16.20 69.85 -11.40
CA THR A 466 -15.16 70.89 -11.62
C THR A 466 -13.88 70.21 -12.13
N GLY A 467 -13.21 70.81 -13.12
CA GLY A 467 -12.13 70.13 -13.86
C GLY A 467 -10.71 70.57 -13.50
N SER A 468 -9.72 69.89 -14.07
CA SER A 468 -8.38 70.44 -14.33
C SER A 468 -7.69 69.69 -15.46
N LYS A 469 -6.85 70.39 -16.24
CA LYS A 469 -6.03 69.82 -17.33
C LYS A 469 -4.67 69.34 -16.80
N GLY A 470 -4.15 68.26 -17.38
CA GLY A 470 -2.76 67.84 -17.19
C GLY A 470 -2.35 66.80 -18.22
N GLU A 471 -1.47 67.15 -19.16
CA GLU A 471 -0.92 66.22 -20.15
C GLU A 471 0.36 65.56 -19.62
N LYS A 472 0.49 64.23 -19.81
CA LYS A 472 1.56 63.61 -20.62
C LYS A 472 1.50 62.07 -20.63
N LYS A 473 1.78 61.54 -21.83
CA LYS A 473 2.48 60.29 -22.23
C LYS A 473 3.09 59.41 -21.12
N GLU A 474 3.30 58.09 -21.26
CA GLU A 474 3.00 57.03 -22.25
C GLU A 474 3.37 55.68 -21.55
N THR A 475 2.96 54.46 -21.93
CA THR A 475 2.23 53.93 -23.10
C THR A 475 1.10 52.98 -22.64
N SER A 476 0.27 52.47 -23.55
CA SER A 476 -0.53 51.24 -23.34
C SER A 476 -0.76 50.51 -24.68
N LYS A 477 0.25 49.81 -25.20
CA LYS A 477 0.16 49.00 -26.43
C LYS A 477 -0.17 47.53 -26.12
N GLN A 478 -1.42 47.25 -25.77
CA GLN A 478 -2.08 45.96 -26.01
C GLN A 478 -3.60 46.12 -25.76
N ILE A 479 -4.41 45.16 -26.21
CA ILE A 479 -5.90 45.20 -26.13
C ILE A 479 -6.57 46.23 -27.07
N VAL A 480 -6.06 46.41 -28.30
CA VAL A 480 -6.85 46.96 -29.44
C VAL A 480 -6.59 46.16 -30.71
N LEU A 481 -6.95 44.86 -30.73
CA LEU A 481 -6.79 44.02 -31.92
C LEU A 481 -7.87 42.93 -32.12
N PHE A 482 -9.10 43.14 -31.64
CA PHE A 482 -10.25 42.26 -31.98
C PHE A 482 -11.56 43.01 -32.33
N ALA A 483 -11.47 44.31 -32.59
CA ALA A 483 -12.63 45.16 -32.96
C ALA A 483 -12.52 45.74 -34.38
N ARG A 484 -12.16 44.91 -35.37
CA ARG A 484 -12.21 45.32 -36.78
C ARG A 484 -12.94 44.27 -37.63
N LYS A 485 -13.97 44.74 -38.36
CA LYS A 485 -14.93 43.99 -39.19
C LYS A 485 -15.96 43.15 -38.42
N LEU A 486 -16.99 43.84 -37.94
CA LEU A 486 -18.39 43.40 -37.98
C LEU A 486 -19.25 44.67 -37.99
N ASP A 487 -19.64 45.10 -39.20
CA ASP A 487 -20.39 46.34 -39.41
C ASP A 487 -21.88 46.12 -39.08
N LEU A 488 -22.35 46.71 -37.97
CA LEU A 488 -23.75 46.81 -37.51
C LEU A 488 -23.85 47.96 -36.46
N PRO A 489 -25.05 48.50 -36.16
CA PRO A 489 -25.29 49.94 -36.22
C PRO A 489 -24.67 50.79 -35.11
N THR A 490 -24.34 52.03 -35.50
CA THR A 490 -23.38 52.94 -34.84
C THR A 490 -23.76 53.38 -33.42
N ASP A 491 -25.06 53.48 -33.09
CA ASP A 491 -25.53 54.10 -31.84
C ASP A 491 -25.18 53.30 -30.56
N ASN A 492 -25.04 51.96 -30.66
CA ASN A 492 -24.73 51.14 -29.49
C ASN A 492 -23.22 51.12 -29.17
N ASN A 493 -22.36 51.30 -30.17
CA ASN A 493 -20.91 51.25 -29.98
C ASN A 493 -20.39 52.41 -29.13
N ASP A 494 -20.96 53.61 -29.26
CA ASP A 494 -20.51 54.76 -28.47
C ASP A 494 -21.04 54.73 -27.03
N LYS A 495 -22.22 54.15 -26.78
CA LYS A 495 -22.68 53.81 -25.42
C LYS A 495 -21.76 52.78 -24.76
N ILE A 496 -21.33 51.74 -25.48
CA ILE A 496 -20.37 50.73 -24.98
C ILE A 496 -19.00 51.38 -24.72
N ARG A 497 -18.52 52.26 -25.62
CA ARG A 497 -17.27 53.03 -25.47
C ARG A 497 -17.29 53.93 -24.24
N ALA A 498 -18.41 54.63 -24.01
CA ALA A 498 -18.60 55.46 -22.82
C ALA A 498 -18.63 54.61 -21.53
N HIS A 499 -19.32 53.47 -21.55
CA HIS A 499 -19.38 52.55 -20.42
C HIS A 499 -18.01 51.95 -20.05
N LEU A 500 -17.21 51.55 -21.05
CA LEU A 500 -15.85 51.06 -20.84
C LEU A 500 -14.94 52.13 -20.21
N LYS A 501 -14.99 53.38 -20.71
CA LYS A 501 -14.28 54.51 -20.09
C LYS A 501 -14.73 54.73 -18.64
N GLY A 502 -16.02 54.62 -18.36
CA GLY A 502 -16.60 54.74 -17.01
C GLY A 502 -16.15 53.62 -16.06
N MET A 503 -16.10 52.37 -16.52
CA MET A 503 -15.56 51.25 -15.72
C MET A 503 -14.07 51.46 -15.43
N GLN A 504 -13.29 51.85 -16.44
CA GLN A 504 -11.84 52.02 -16.28
C GLN A 504 -11.51 53.11 -15.25
N TRP A 505 -12.25 54.24 -15.26
CA TRP A 505 -12.10 55.30 -14.26
C TRP A 505 -12.39 54.82 -12.82
N ARG A 506 -13.45 54.01 -12.62
CA ARG A 506 -13.77 53.42 -11.31
C ARG A 506 -12.67 52.47 -10.82
N VAL A 507 -12.06 51.70 -11.72
CA VAL A 507 -10.92 50.84 -11.38
C VAL A 507 -9.72 51.68 -10.93
N THR A 508 -9.39 52.77 -11.64
CA THR A 508 -8.28 53.65 -11.25
C THR A 508 -8.52 54.35 -9.90
N GLU A 509 -9.78 54.68 -9.57
CA GLU A 509 -10.12 55.23 -8.25
C GLU A 509 -10.09 54.18 -7.14
N LEU A 510 -10.54 52.94 -7.41
CA LEU A 510 -10.40 51.82 -6.48
C LEU A 510 -8.92 51.51 -6.19
N GLU A 511 -8.07 51.47 -7.21
CA GLU A 511 -6.61 51.31 -7.06
C GLU A 511 -6.02 52.43 -6.20
N ARG A 512 -6.44 53.69 -6.43
CA ARG A 512 -6.04 54.86 -5.62
C ARG A 512 -6.49 54.74 -4.16
N VAL A 513 -7.68 54.21 -3.89
CA VAL A 513 -8.18 53.95 -2.53
C VAL A 513 -7.42 52.80 -1.86
N CYS A 514 -7.17 51.70 -2.57
CA CYS A 514 -6.37 50.58 -2.07
C CYS A 514 -4.94 51.02 -1.70
N MET A 515 -4.29 51.84 -2.54
CA MET A 515 -2.97 52.42 -2.24
C MET A 515 -2.99 53.30 -0.98
N LYS A 516 -4.04 54.12 -0.79
CA LYS A 516 -4.23 54.90 0.44
C LYS A 516 -4.48 54.03 1.68
N MET A 517 -5.13 52.86 1.54
CA MET A 517 -5.34 51.90 2.63
C MET A 517 -4.09 51.06 2.97
N GLN A 518 -3.15 50.91 2.03
CA GLN A 518 -1.92 50.13 2.24
C GLN A 518 -0.96 50.79 3.26
N ALA A 519 -0.93 52.12 3.33
CA ALA A 519 -0.13 52.88 4.29
C ALA A 519 -0.52 52.70 5.77
N PRO A 520 -1.81 52.76 6.18
CA PRO A 520 -2.21 52.39 7.54
C PRO A 520 -2.11 50.88 7.80
N MET A 521 -2.38 50.01 6.82
CA MET A 521 -2.24 48.55 7.00
C MET A 521 -0.81 48.13 7.35
N THR A 522 0.20 48.71 6.68
CA THR A 522 1.62 48.44 6.97
C THR A 522 2.04 48.96 8.35
N LYS A 523 1.53 50.12 8.81
CA LYS A 523 1.71 50.58 10.20
C LYS A 523 1.08 49.63 11.24
N ILE A 524 -0.10 49.08 10.96
CA ILE A 524 -0.77 48.11 11.84
C ILE A 524 -0.02 46.77 11.86
N MET A 525 0.56 46.34 10.73
CA MET A 525 1.35 45.11 10.66
C MET A 525 2.68 45.24 11.43
N ASN A 526 3.41 46.34 11.24
CA ASN A 526 4.70 46.56 11.92
C ASN A 526 4.54 46.74 13.45
N SER A 527 3.45 47.36 13.92
CA SER A 527 3.16 47.48 15.36
C SER A 527 2.72 46.16 16.02
N ARG A 528 2.27 45.15 15.25
CA ARG A 528 2.03 43.78 15.75
C ARG A 528 3.32 42.96 15.86
N VAL A 529 4.23 43.08 14.89
CA VAL A 529 5.52 42.35 14.92
C VAL A 529 6.42 42.82 16.07
N SER A 530 6.41 44.12 16.40
CA SER A 530 7.21 44.70 17.50
C SER A 530 6.83 44.21 18.92
N ARG A 531 5.73 43.46 19.11
CA ARG A 531 5.27 43.01 20.44
C ARG A 531 5.73 41.61 20.87
N HIS A 532 6.48 40.88 20.02
CA HIS A 532 6.96 39.53 20.34
C HIS A 532 8.49 39.36 20.40
N SER A 533 9.27 40.45 20.33
CA SER A 533 10.74 40.42 20.46
C SER A 533 11.23 41.12 21.73
N SER A 534 10.93 40.55 22.90
CA SER A 534 11.62 40.88 24.16
C SER A 534 11.88 39.62 24.98
N SER A 535 12.99 38.95 24.67
CA SER A 535 13.56 37.88 25.49
C SER A 535 13.86 38.40 26.90
N ARG A 536 13.20 37.84 27.92
CA ARG A 536 13.52 38.10 29.32
C ARG A 536 14.93 37.58 29.65
N SER A 537 15.90 38.47 29.76
CA SER A 537 17.15 38.20 30.48
C SER A 537 16.86 38.14 31.98
N LEU A 538 17.23 37.03 32.63
CA LEU A 538 17.15 36.89 34.09
C LEU A 538 18.18 37.82 34.78
N PRO A 539 17.87 38.36 35.97
CA PRO A 539 18.78 39.23 36.70
C PRO A 539 19.94 38.44 37.32
N ARG A 540 21.15 38.99 37.24
CA ARG A 540 22.28 38.59 38.09
C ARG A 540 22.05 39.10 39.50
N LEU A 541 22.21 38.24 40.50
CA LEU A 541 22.53 38.64 41.87
C LEU A 541 23.97 38.20 42.15
N CYS A 542 24.72 39.07 42.83
CA CYS A 542 26.10 38.82 43.25
C CYS A 542 26.14 38.39 44.72
N SER A 543 27.21 37.68 45.09
CA SER A 543 27.53 37.05 46.39
C SER A 543 27.08 35.60 46.47
#